data_AF-A0A534CLM6-F1
#
_entry.id   AF-A0A534CLM6-F1
#
_cell.length_a   1.000
_cell.length_b   1.000
_cell.length_c   1.000
_cell.angle_alpha   90.00
_cell.angle_beta   90.00
_cell.angle_gamma   90.00
#
_symmetry.space_group_name_H-M   'P 1'
#
loop_
_entity.id
_entity.type
_entity.pdbx_description
1 polymer ?
#
loop_
_entity_poly.entity_id
_entity_poly.type
_entity_poly.pdbx_seq_one_letter_code
_entity_poly.pdbx_strand_id
1 'polypeptide(L)'
;MREAPVAVLGAGSWGTALAIQFAHGGRAVRLWGRDRAQLAEMAASRRNERYLPSAGFPESLQVEPDLPRSLSGARDVLIVVPSHA
;
A
#
# COMPACT_ATOMS: atom_id res chain seq x y z
N MET A 1 -19.58 12.19 1.00
CA MET A 1 -19.17 10.85 1.49
C MET A 1 -17.66 10.74 1.31
N ARG A 2 -16.90 10.38 2.35
CA ARG A 2 -15.48 10.03 2.15
C ARG A 2 -15.44 8.71 1.37
N GLU A 3 -14.69 8.66 0.29
CA GLU A 3 -14.57 7.45 -0.53
C GLU A 3 -13.88 6.34 0.27
N ALA A 4 -14.39 5.11 0.19
CA ALA A 4 -13.81 3.97 0.90
C ALA A 4 -12.44 3.64 0.30
N PRO A 5 -11.38 3.48 1.12
CA PRO A 5 -10.05 3.20 0.60
C PRO A 5 -9.97 1.80 0.00
N VAL A 6 -9.08 1.64 -0.98
CA VAL A 6 -8.65 0.33 -1.45
C VAL A 6 -7.57 -0.18 -0.50
N ALA A 7 -7.75 -1.36 0.07
CA ALA A 7 -6.72 -2.02 0.87
C ALA A 7 -5.86 -2.91 -0.04
N VAL A 8 -4.56 -2.66 -0.10
CA VAL A 8 -3.60 -3.49 -0.86
C VAL A 8 -2.73 -4.23 0.15
N LEU A 9 -2.89 -5.55 0.20
CA LEU A 9 -2.17 -6.43 1.12
C LEU A 9 -0.97 -7.03 0.38
N GLY A 10 0.23 -6.50 0.61
CA GLY A 10 1.48 -6.96 0.01
C GLY A 10 2.37 -5.81 -0.44
N ALA A 11 3.35 -5.43 0.37
CA ALA A 11 4.31 -4.34 0.08
C ALA A 11 5.54 -4.77 -0.75
N GLY A 12 5.35 -5.76 -1.63
CA GLY A 12 6.35 -6.14 -2.66
C GLY A 12 6.32 -5.20 -3.86
N SER A 13 7.09 -5.51 -4.91
CA SER A 13 7.12 -4.70 -6.14
C SER A 13 5.73 -4.51 -6.75
N TRP A 14 5.01 -5.60 -7.02
CA TRP A 14 3.73 -5.56 -7.72
C TRP A 14 2.62 -4.91 -6.89
N GLY A 15 2.50 -5.26 -5.60
CA GLY A 15 1.51 -4.63 -4.73
C GLY A 15 1.76 -3.13 -4.53
N THR A 16 3.03 -2.70 -4.47
CA THR A 16 3.37 -1.27 -4.44
C THR A 16 3.00 -0.57 -5.75
N ALA A 17 3.31 -1.16 -6.90
CA ALA A 17 2.97 -0.58 -8.21
C ALA A 17 1.45 -0.40 -8.36
N LEU A 18 0.67 -1.42 -7.99
CA LEU A 18 -0.79 -1.36 -8.02
C LEU A 18 -1.35 -0.33 -7.06
N ALA A 19 -0.81 -0.24 -5.83
CA ALA A 19 -1.21 0.77 -4.87
C ALA A 19 -0.98 2.19 -5.41
N ILE A 20 0.16 2.44 -6.05
CA ILE A 20 0.47 3.71 -6.71
C ILE A 20 -0.53 3.98 -7.85
N GLN A 21 -0.84 2.97 -8.66
CA GLN A 21 -1.76 3.13 -9.78
C GLN A 21 -3.19 3.46 -9.33
N PHE A 22 -3.70 2.81 -8.29
CA PHE A 22 -4.99 3.18 -7.69
C PHE A 22 -4.98 4.60 -7.14
N ALA A 23 -3.87 5.00 -6.51
CA ALA A 23 -3.72 6.34 -5.97
C ALA A 23 -3.69 7.42 -7.06
N HIS A 24 -3.00 7.18 -8.18
CA HIS A 24 -3.07 8.04 -9.37
C HIS A 24 -4.46 8.10 -10.00
N GLY A 25 -5.25 7.02 -9.89
CA GLY A 25 -6.65 6.99 -10.26
C GLY A 25 -7.58 7.77 -9.33
N GLY A 26 -7.05 8.51 -8.36
CA GLY A 26 -7.80 9.35 -7.43
C GLY A 26 -8.35 8.60 -6.20
N ARG A 27 -8.09 7.30 -6.07
CA ARG A 27 -8.57 6.51 -4.93
C ARG A 27 -7.71 6.75 -3.70
N ALA A 28 -8.32 6.75 -2.51
CA ALA A 28 -7.58 6.55 -1.26
C ALA A 28 -7.07 5.10 -1.19
N VAL A 29 -5.81 4.90 -0.82
CA VAL A 29 -5.19 3.57 -0.79
C VAL A 29 -4.49 3.35 0.54
N ARG A 30 -4.64 2.15 1.12
CA ARG A 30 -3.83 1.69 2.25
C ARG A 30 -2.99 0.51 1.81
N LEU A 31 -1.67 0.67 1.84
CA LEU A 31 -0.70 -0.36 1.54
C LEU A 31 -0.22 -1.01 2.84
N TRP A 32 -0.49 -2.31 2.97
CA TRP A 32 -0.03 -3.12 4.10
C TRP A 32 1.06 -4.10 3.65
N GLY A 33 1.93 -4.47 4.58
CA GLY A 33 2.97 -5.48 4.41
C GLY A 33 3.32 -6.15 5.73
N ARG A 34 4.01 -7.29 5.65
CA ARG A 34 4.37 -8.08 6.83
C ARG A 34 5.59 -7.52 7.57
N ASP A 35 6.54 -6.94 6.83
CA ASP A 35 7.78 -6.40 7.37
C ASP A 35 7.57 -4.96 7.84
N ARG A 36 7.47 -4.78 9.17
CA ARG A 36 7.23 -3.45 9.76
C ARG A 36 8.40 -2.49 9.58
N ALA A 37 9.64 -2.98 9.52
CA ALA A 37 10.80 -2.13 9.30
C ALA A 37 10.76 -1.55 7.90
N GLN A 38 10.50 -2.41 6.89
CA GLN A 38 10.31 -1.97 5.52
C GLN A 38 9.16 -0.95 5.40
N LEU A 39 8.03 -1.19 6.06
CA LEU A 39 6.90 -0.24 6.02
C LEU A 39 7.24 1.10 6.67
N ALA A 40 8.00 1.11 7.77
CA ALA A 40 8.43 2.35 8.41
C ALA A 40 9.35 3.16 7.50
N GLU A 41 10.31 2.52 6.83
CA GLU A 41 11.17 3.14 5.82
C GLU A 41 10.32 3.72 4.67
N MET A 42 9.38 2.93 4.14
CA MET A 42 8.49 3.35 3.06
C MET A 42 7.59 4.54 3.45
N ALA A 43 7.11 4.57 4.69
CA ALA A 43 6.29 5.66 5.20
C ALA A 43 7.11 6.96 5.30
N ALA A 44 8.36 6.85 5.77
CA ALA A 44 9.27 7.98 5.92
C ALA A 44 9.77 8.52 4.58
N SER A 45 10.21 7.65 3.67
CA SER A 45 10.74 8.04 2.35
C SER A 45 9.65 8.31 1.32
N ARG A 46 8.38 7.96 1.63
CA ARG A 46 7.24 8.01 0.70
C ARG A 46 7.52 7.24 -0.60
N ARG A 47 8.20 6.10 -0.48
CA ARG A 47 8.69 5.31 -1.62
C ARG A 47 9.04 3.89 -1.20
N ASN A 48 8.93 2.93 -2.10
CA ASN A 48 9.51 1.60 -1.89
C ASN A 48 10.91 1.53 -2.49
N GLU A 49 11.92 2.00 -1.76
CA GLU A 49 13.30 2.07 -2.27
C GLU A 49 13.84 0.71 -2.69
N ARG A 50 13.43 -0.36 -1.98
CA ARG A 50 13.86 -1.72 -2.25
C ARG A 50 13.38 -2.26 -3.60
N TYR A 51 12.13 -1.95 -3.98
CA TYR A 51 11.48 -2.59 -5.14
C TYR A 51 11.10 -1.61 -6.27
N LEU A 52 10.91 -0.33 -5.97
CA LEU A 52 10.48 0.72 -6.91
C LEU A 52 11.12 2.09 -6.55
N PRO A 53 12.45 2.23 -6.62
CA PRO A 53 13.15 3.45 -6.21
C PRO A 53 12.85 4.68 -7.07
N SER A 54 12.28 4.53 -8.27
CA SER A 54 11.90 5.66 -9.12
C SER A 54 10.44 6.11 -8.92
N ALA A 55 9.59 5.33 -8.25
CA ALA A 55 8.17 5.64 -8.08
C ALA A 55 7.84 6.15 -6.67
N GLY A 56 7.58 7.45 -6.53
CA GLY A 56 7.13 8.06 -5.28
C GLY A 56 5.65 7.76 -5.00
N PHE A 57 5.27 7.75 -3.72
CA PHE A 57 3.90 7.49 -3.31
C PHE A 57 3.05 8.75 -3.42
N PRO A 58 1.94 8.72 -4.19
CA PRO A 58 0.97 9.82 -4.22
C PRO A 58 0.37 10.06 -2.83
N GLU A 59 -0.02 11.29 -2.50
CA GLU A 59 -0.52 11.66 -1.16
C GLU A 59 -1.67 10.79 -0.64
N SER A 60 -2.52 10.29 -1.54
CA SER A 60 -3.65 9.41 -1.22
C SER A 60 -3.26 7.97 -0.87
N LEU A 61 -2.00 7.57 -1.11
CA LEU A 61 -1.44 6.28 -0.71
C LEU A 61 -0.85 6.39 0.69
N GLN A 62 -1.45 5.71 1.66
CA GLN A 62 -0.96 5.60 3.03
C GLN A 62 -0.34 4.22 3.27
N VAL A 63 0.81 4.19 3.92
CA VAL A 63 1.40 2.95 4.42
C VAL A 63 0.81 2.66 5.79
N GLU A 64 0.15 1.52 5.94
CA GLU A 64 -0.55 1.14 7.18
C GLU A 64 -0.01 -0.21 7.67
N PRO A 65 0.78 -0.25 8.76
CA PRO A 65 1.39 -1.48 9.27
C PRO A 65 0.42 -2.38 10.06
N ASP A 66 -0.71 -1.87 10.52
CA ASP A 66 -1.71 -2.65 11.23
C ASP A 66 -2.76 -3.22 10.26
N LEU A 67 -2.86 -4.55 10.19
CA LEU A 67 -3.76 -5.23 9.25
C LEU A 67 -5.25 -4.92 9.53
N PRO A 68 -5.76 -4.95 10.78
CA PRO A 68 -7.12 -4.50 11.06
C PRO A 68 -7.42 -3.07 10.59
N ARG A 69 -6.49 -2.13 10.81
CA ARG A 69 -6.64 -0.74 10.35
C ARG A 69 -6.57 -0.61 8.84
N SER A 70 -5.73 -1.37 8.15
CA SER A 70 -5.64 -1.32 6.68
C SER A 70 -6.98 -1.71 6.04
N LEU A 71 -7.68 -2.68 6.64
CA LEU A 71 -8.99 -3.17 6.20
C LEU A 71 -10.19 -2.32 6.66
N SER A 72 -10.03 -1.50 7.71
CA SER A 72 -11.15 -0.77 8.32
C SER A 72 -11.86 0.17 7.34
N GLY A 73 -13.12 -0.14 7.00
CA GLY A 73 -13.93 0.64 6.07
C GLY A 73 -13.52 0.50 4.59
N ALA A 74 -12.54 -0.36 4.27
CA ALA A 74 -12.23 -0.71 2.89
C ALA A 74 -13.37 -1.57 2.31
N ARG A 75 -13.78 -1.26 1.08
CA ARG A 75 -14.76 -2.07 0.33
C ARG A 75 -14.10 -2.95 -0.73
N ASP A 76 -12.97 -2.49 -1.25
CA ASP A 76 -12.14 -3.21 -2.20
C ASP A 76 -10.85 -3.64 -1.49
N VAL A 77 -10.54 -4.93 -1.56
CA VAL A 77 -9.32 -5.50 -0.98
C VAL A 77 -8.59 -6.27 -2.07
N LEU A 78 -7.31 -5.92 -2.26
CA LEU A 78 -6.43 -6.57 -3.19
C LEU A 78 -5.35 -7.35 -2.43
N ILE A 79 -5.33 -8.66 -2.62
CA ILE A 79 -4.37 -9.56 -1.98
C ILE A 79 -3.23 -9.83 -2.97
N VAL A 80 -2.05 -9.28 -2.68
CA VAL A 80 -0.84 -9.35 -3.51
C VAL A 80 0.35 -9.87 -2.70
N VAL A 81 0.06 -10.79 -1.76
CA VAL A 81 1.10 -11.54 -1.06
C VAL A 81 1.51 -12.77 -1.89
N PRO A 82 2.79 -13.17 -1.87
CA PRO A 82 3.21 -14.42 -2.50
C PRO A 82 2.41 -15.61 -2.00
N SER A 83 2.03 -16.53 -2.89
CA SER A 83 1.26 -17.73 -2.53
C SER A 83 2.09 -18.75 -1.74
N HIS A 84 3.41 -18.74 -1.95
CA HIS A 84 4.39 -19.60 -1.28
C HIS A 84 5.67 -18.80 -1.03
N ALA A 85 6.42 -19.15 0.01
CA ALA A 85 7.70 -18.55 0.39
C ALA A 85 8.75 -19.62 0.62
#